data_AF-A0A1B6NRL4-F1
#
_entry.id   AF-A0A1B6NRL4-F1
#
_cell.length_a   1.000
_cell.length_b   1.000
_cell.length_c   1.000
_cell.angle_alpha   90.00
_cell.angle_beta   90.00
_cell.angle_gamma   90.00
#
_symmetry.space_group_name_H-M   'P 1'
#
loop_
_entity.id
_entity.type
_entity.pdbx_description
1 polymer ?
#
loop_
_entity_poly.entity_id
_entity_poly.type
_entity_poly.pdbx_seq_one_letter_code
_entity_poly.pdbx_strand_id
1 'polypeptide(L)'
;MIATDASLVPFTFTDKTGELIRSLAGISLPVIASNERISFKLPVLFTHRGLSGPAMLQLSNYWHSGETISINLLPDVDVTDILLTRKKSHPRQLIRTVLAEN
;
A
#
# COMPACT_ATOMS: atom_id res chain seq x y z
N MET A 1 -17.55 -30.82 -4.53
CA MET A 1 -16.23 -30.35 -4.05
C MET A 1 -16.29 -28.84 -3.97
N ILE A 2 -15.77 -28.24 -2.89
CA ILE A 2 -15.63 -26.79 -2.76
C ILE A 2 -14.19 -26.45 -3.20
N ALA A 3 -14.01 -25.43 -4.02
CA ALA A 3 -12.69 -24.98 -4.43
C ALA A 3 -11.94 -24.39 -3.23
N THR A 4 -10.66 -24.74 -3.08
CA THR A 4 -9.81 -24.24 -1.99
C THR A 4 -8.77 -23.28 -2.55
N ASP A 5 -8.72 -22.08 -1.99
CA ASP A 5 -7.71 -21.06 -2.31
C ASP A 5 -6.83 -20.76 -1.09
N ALA A 6 -5.63 -20.24 -1.34
CA ALA A 6 -4.74 -19.79 -0.29
C ALA A 6 -5.31 -18.56 0.44
N SER A 7 -5.18 -18.54 1.77
CA SER A 7 -5.73 -17.53 2.66
C SER A 7 -4.71 -17.18 3.74
N LEU A 8 -4.74 -15.93 4.23
CA LEU A 8 -3.72 -15.34 5.10
C LEU A 8 -2.30 -15.48 4.52
N VAL A 9 -2.13 -15.14 3.24
CA VAL A 9 -0.87 -15.27 2.51
C VAL A 9 -0.33 -13.93 2.01
N PRO A 10 1.01 -13.79 1.85
CA PRO A 10 1.59 -12.61 1.22
C PRO A 10 1.25 -12.48 -0.27
N PHE A 11 1.33 -11.25 -0.79
CA PHE A 11 1.24 -10.97 -2.23
C PHE A 11 2.64 -10.96 -2.84
N THR A 12 2.81 -11.61 -3.99
CA THR A 12 4.09 -11.69 -4.72
C THR A 12 4.04 -10.83 -5.98
N PHE A 13 5.12 -10.10 -6.26
CA PHE A 13 5.23 -9.21 -7.42
C PHE A 13 6.51 -9.54 -8.20
N THR A 14 6.37 -9.82 -9.51
CA THR A 14 7.47 -10.23 -10.40
C THR A 14 7.73 -9.26 -11.55
N ASP A 15 6.97 -8.16 -11.60
CA ASP A 15 7.07 -7.10 -12.59
C ASP A 15 7.94 -5.94 -12.07
N LYS A 16 7.90 -4.79 -12.76
CA LYS A 16 8.61 -3.57 -12.32
C LYS A 16 8.16 -3.09 -10.94
N THR A 17 6.90 -3.34 -10.57
CA THR A 17 6.39 -3.05 -9.22
C THR A 17 7.15 -3.87 -8.17
N GLY A 18 7.48 -5.13 -8.49
CA GLY A 18 8.31 -5.99 -7.66
C GLY A 18 9.71 -5.44 -7.39
N GLU A 19 10.34 -4.74 -8.34
CA GLU A 19 11.65 -4.09 -8.14
C GLU A 19 11.58 -2.95 -7.12
N LEU A 20 10.55 -2.10 -7.23
CA LEU A 20 10.28 -1.04 -6.26
C LEU A 20 9.97 -1.59 -4.86
N ILE A 21 9.13 -2.62 -4.77
CA ILE A 21 8.82 -3.24 -3.48
C ILE A 21 10.07 -3.84 -2.84
N ARG A 22 10.93 -4.48 -3.64
CA ARG A 22 12.18 -5.08 -3.15
C ARG A 22 13.16 -4.04 -2.61
N SER A 23 13.23 -2.84 -3.18
CA SER A 23 14.10 -1.77 -2.67
C SER A 23 13.64 -1.22 -1.31
N LEU A 24 12.36 -1.42 -0.97
CA LEU A 24 11.75 -1.06 0.31
C LEU A 24 11.74 -2.21 1.32
N ALA A 25 12.34 -3.36 1.00
CA ALA A 25 12.28 -4.56 1.85
C ALA A 25 12.75 -4.28 3.29
N GLY A 26 11.96 -4.73 4.26
CA GLY A 26 12.18 -4.50 5.69
C GLY A 26 11.42 -3.30 6.26
N ILE A 27 10.91 -2.40 5.41
CA ILE A 27 10.06 -1.28 5.85
C ILE A 27 8.67 -1.81 6.23
N SER A 28 8.15 -1.35 7.36
CA SER A 28 6.78 -1.57 7.78
C SER A 28 6.16 -0.26 8.27
N LEU A 29 4.91 -0.03 7.90
CA LEU A 29 4.17 1.17 8.24
C LEU A 29 2.65 0.89 8.23
N PRO A 30 1.85 1.65 9.01
CA PRO A 30 0.40 1.59 8.95
C PRO A 30 -0.10 2.05 7.57
N VAL A 31 -1.03 1.30 6.99
CA VAL A 31 -1.68 1.62 5.72
C VAL A 31 -3.19 1.37 5.83
N ILE A 32 -3.95 1.83 4.84
CA ILE A 32 -5.24 1.21 4.51
C ILE A 32 -5.05 0.39 3.24
N ALA A 33 -5.17 -0.93 3.37
CA ALA A 33 -5.17 -1.86 2.25
C ALA A 33 -6.61 -2.24 1.90
N SER A 34 -6.99 -2.19 0.63
CA SER A 34 -8.36 -2.46 0.21
C SER A 34 -8.46 -3.13 -1.15
N ASN A 35 -9.61 -3.73 -1.41
CA ASN A 35 -10.11 -4.05 -2.73
C ASN A 35 -11.55 -3.52 -2.85
N GLU A 36 -12.29 -3.96 -3.88
CA GLU A 36 -13.67 -3.52 -4.08
C GLU A 36 -14.64 -3.90 -2.94
N ARG A 37 -14.29 -4.92 -2.13
CA ARG A 37 -15.20 -5.51 -1.13
C ARG A 37 -14.88 -5.09 0.30
N ILE A 38 -13.60 -4.89 0.63
CA ILE A 38 -13.17 -4.69 2.02
C ILE A 38 -11.94 -3.80 2.12
N SER A 39 -11.75 -3.21 3.30
CA SER A 39 -10.55 -2.47 3.66
C SER A 39 -10.05 -2.81 5.07
N PHE A 40 -8.74 -2.74 5.26
CA PHE A 40 -8.07 -2.98 6.54
C PHE A 40 -7.08 -1.86 6.83
N LYS A 41 -7.26 -1.16 7.96
CA LYS A 41 -6.29 -0.21 8.50
C LYS A 41 -5.31 -0.92 9.43
N LEU A 42 -4.25 -1.48 8.85
CA LEU A 42 -3.26 -2.31 9.54
C LEU A 42 -1.87 -2.09 8.94
N PRO A 43 -0.78 -2.54 9.60
CA PRO A 43 0.55 -2.44 9.03
C PRO A 43 0.74 -3.32 7.78
N VAL A 44 1.43 -2.78 6.77
CA VAL A 44 2.05 -3.55 5.68
C VAL A 44 3.52 -3.81 6.01
N LEU A 45 4.08 -4.88 5.46
CA LEU A 45 5.51 -5.17 5.43
C LEU A 45 5.97 -5.33 3.98
N PHE A 46 6.92 -4.51 3.55
CA PHE A 46 7.62 -4.71 2.28
C PHE A 46 8.65 -5.82 2.43
N THR A 47 8.67 -6.77 1.49
CA THR A 47 9.58 -7.93 1.51
C THR A 47 10.31 -8.06 0.18
N HIS A 48 11.36 -8.87 0.14
CA HIS A 48 12.08 -9.14 -1.11
C HIS A 48 11.24 -9.79 -2.22
N ARG A 49 10.09 -10.40 -1.89
CA ARG A 49 9.22 -11.07 -2.87
C ARG A 49 7.93 -10.31 -3.15
N GLY A 50 7.60 -9.30 -2.35
CA GLY A 50 6.32 -8.60 -2.45
C GLY A 50 5.85 -8.02 -1.11
N LEU A 51 4.54 -8.05 -0.85
CA LEU A 51 3.92 -7.41 0.30
C LEU A 51 3.37 -8.44 1.29
N SER A 52 3.60 -8.18 2.58
CA SER A 52 3.13 -8.99 3.71
C SER A 52 2.63 -8.07 4.84
N GLY A 53 2.59 -8.59 6.06
CA GLY A 53 2.09 -7.89 7.24
C GLY A 53 0.57 -8.02 7.39
N PRO A 54 0.02 -7.70 8.57
CA PRO A 54 -1.38 -7.96 8.89
C PRO A 54 -2.38 -7.41 7.87
N ALA A 55 -2.11 -6.23 7.28
CA ALA A 55 -2.97 -5.68 6.24
C ALA A 55 -3.10 -6.58 5.02
N MET A 56 -1.98 -7.12 4.53
CA MET A 56 -1.95 -7.98 3.35
C MET A 56 -2.54 -9.35 3.65
N LEU A 57 -2.19 -9.94 4.80
CA LEU A 57 -2.71 -11.25 5.17
C LEU A 57 -4.23 -11.21 5.33
N GLN A 58 -4.79 -10.17 5.96
CA GLN A 58 -6.24 -10.01 6.08
C GLN A 58 -6.89 -9.79 4.71
N LEU A 59 -6.31 -8.93 3.87
CA LEU A 59 -6.85 -8.66 2.54
C LEU A 59 -6.83 -9.88 1.62
N SER A 60 -5.84 -10.77 1.75
CA SER A 60 -5.75 -11.99 0.92
C SER A 60 -6.95 -12.91 1.08
N ASN A 61 -7.70 -12.83 2.18
CA ASN A 61 -8.92 -13.62 2.41
C ASN A 61 -10.08 -13.18 1.50
N TYR A 62 -10.00 -11.98 0.94
CA TYR A 62 -11.06 -11.36 0.15
C TYR A 62 -10.62 -11.07 -1.27
N TRP A 63 -9.43 -11.50 -1.67
CA TRP A 63 -8.83 -11.26 -2.98
C TRP A 63 -8.73 -12.55 -3.79
N HIS A 64 -8.98 -12.45 -5.09
CA HIS A 64 -8.81 -13.51 -6.06
C HIS A 64 -7.84 -13.09 -7.16
N SER A 65 -7.21 -14.09 -7.79
CA SER A 65 -6.22 -13.86 -8.85
C SER A 65 -6.78 -12.96 -9.96
N GLY A 66 -6.04 -11.90 -10.28
CA GLY A 66 -6.40 -10.92 -11.31
C GLY A 66 -7.12 -9.68 -10.77
N GLU A 67 -7.52 -9.67 -9.49
CA GLU A 67 -8.14 -8.49 -8.90
C GLU A 67 -7.10 -7.44 -8.49
N THR A 68 -7.52 -6.18 -8.52
CA THR A 68 -6.69 -5.06 -8.08
C THR A 68 -6.80 -4.89 -6.57
N ILE A 69 -5.68 -4.58 -5.93
CA ILE A 69 -5.64 -4.04 -4.56
C ILE A 69 -5.23 -2.57 -4.59
N SER A 70 -5.75 -1.79 -3.65
CA SER A 70 -5.36 -0.40 -3.41
C SER A 70 -4.68 -0.29 -2.04
N ILE A 71 -3.64 0.53 -1.96
CA ILE A 71 -2.91 0.78 -0.72
C ILE A 71 -2.80 2.28 -0.51
N ASN A 72 -3.51 2.80 0.48
CA ASN A 72 -3.29 4.16 0.98
C ASN A 72 -2.12 4.12 1.99
N LEU A 73 -0.98 4.65 1.57
CA LEU A 73 0.26 4.71 2.37
C LEU A 73 0.25 5.78 3.45
N LEU A 74 -0.69 6.73 3.40
CA LEU A 74 -0.79 7.85 4.33
C LEU A 74 -2.22 7.92 4.90
N PRO A 75 -2.67 6.88 5.61
CA PRO A 75 -4.08 6.73 6.01
C PRO A 75 -4.56 7.75 7.05
N ASP A 76 -3.63 8.43 7.71
CA ASP A 76 -3.90 9.43 8.75
C ASP A 76 -3.68 10.87 8.27
N VAL A 77 -3.43 11.05 6.97
CA VAL A 77 -3.02 12.33 6.39
C VAL A 77 -3.93 12.68 5.21
N ASP A 78 -4.52 13.87 5.24
CA ASP A 78 -5.17 14.45 4.07
C ASP A 78 -4.09 15.03 3.13
N VAL A 79 -3.51 14.14 2.32
CA VAL A 79 -2.46 14.49 1.37
C VAL A 79 -2.95 15.51 0.36
N THR A 80 -4.24 15.48 0.00
CA THR A 80 -4.80 16.43 -0.96
C THR A 80 -4.78 17.84 -0.39
N ASP A 81 -5.28 18.04 0.83
CA ASP A 81 -5.26 19.35 1.48
C ASP A 81 -3.83 19.88 1.66
N ILE A 82 -2.90 19.03 2.13
CA ILE A 82 -1.50 19.40 2.32
C ILE A 82 -0.86 19.85 1.01
N LEU A 83 -1.03 19.08 -0.07
CA LEU A 83 -0.43 19.41 -1.37
C LEU A 83 -1.06 20.68 -1.97
N LEU A 84 -2.37 20.88 -1.84
CA LEU A 84 -3.04 22.08 -2.33
C LEU A 84 -2.64 23.33 -1.54
N THR A 85 -2.52 23.22 -0.22
CA THR A 85 -2.09 24.31 0.67
C THR A 85 -0.63 24.70 0.40
N ARG A 86 0.25 23.71 0.22
CA ARG A 86 1.66 23.95 -0.15
C ARG A 86 1.81 24.50 -1.56
N LYS A 87 1.00 24.05 -2.53
CA LYS A 87 0.99 24.61 -3.89
C LYS A 87 0.63 26.10 -3.91
N LYS A 88 -0.30 26.54 -3.05
CA LYS A 88 -0.67 27.98 -2.94
C LYS A 88 0.45 28.83 -2.33
N SER A 89 1.10 28.33 -1.28
CA SER A 89 2.12 29.09 -0.54
C SER A 89 3.51 29.02 -1.21
N HIS A 90 3.88 27.89 -1.79
CA HIS A 90 5.19 27.62 -2.39
C HIS A 90 5.04 26.93 -3.75
N PRO A 91 4.53 27.61 -4.78
CA PRO A 91 4.12 27.00 -6.06
C PRO A 91 5.26 26.34 -6.85
N ARG A 92 6.52 26.67 -6.55
CA ARG A 92 7.72 26.08 -7.18
C ARG A 92 8.34 24.94 -6.36
N GLN A 93 7.80 24.62 -5.18
CA GLN A 93 8.28 23.52 -4.35
C GLN A 93 7.92 22.17 -5.00
N LEU A 94 8.82 21.21 -4.87
CA LEU A 94 8.65 19.88 -5.44
C LEU A 94 7.79 19.03 -4.50
N ILE A 95 6.89 18.21 -5.06
CA ILE A 95 5.97 17.35 -4.28
C ILE A 95 6.74 16.47 -3.29
N ARG A 96 7.85 15.87 -3.73
CA ARG A 96 8.69 15.03 -2.85
C ARG A 96 9.24 15.76 -1.63
N THR A 97 9.48 17.07 -1.74
CA THR A 97 9.94 17.89 -0.61
C THR A 97 8.80 18.06 0.39
N VAL A 98 7.59 18.36 -0.09
CA VAL A 98 6.40 18.45 0.76
C VAL A 98 6.13 17.12 1.47
N LEU A 99 6.17 16.00 0.76
CA LEU A 99 5.90 14.68 1.33
C LEU A 99 6.96 14.20 2.33
N ALA A 100 8.21 14.69 2.22
CA ALA A 100 9.29 14.34 3.16
C ALA A 100 9.22 15.12 4.49
N GLU A 101 8.42 16.19 4.56
CA GLU A 101 8.22 17.03 5.76
C GLU A 101 7.02 16.58 6.61
N ASN A 102 6.29 15.55 6.19
CA ASN A 102 5.13 14.97 6.89
C ASN A 102 5.48 13.61 7.49
#